data_AF-A0A496WAD4-F1
#
_entry.id   AF-A0A496WAD4-F1
#
_cell.length_a   1.000
_cell.length_b   1.000
_cell.length_c   1.000
_cell.angle_alpha   90.00
_cell.angle_beta   90.00
_cell.angle_gamma   90.00
#
_symmetry.space_group_name_H-M   'P 1'
#
loop_
_entity.id
_entity.type
_entity.pdbx_description
1 polymer ?
#
loop_
_entity_poly.entity_id
_entity_poly.type
_entity_poly.pdbx_seq_one_letter_code
_entity_poly.pdbx_strand_id
1 'polypeptide(L)'
;MNMFEITKHKYLFFSVFIILFGECLAVRATTDNNTVYVWDFSKENLSNKQKDEKTKKTSLTTKLTLSFEQELISAGCFTVLQRREYSKILVHAKQEKAISRIADLPDTNREVLANEANMVVFGQLYDEETYFRVSVTFEAFNGKIHYTGKVYLDTNSLDIKSIDKKMVELVIQICNNKNVESKDGYNWESTIHDPTKTKPTYHPMPEPPVSPPIYLDDAAQKELDELGMW
;
A
#
# COMPACT_ATOMS: atom_id res chain seq x y z
N MET A 1 66.88 -1.52 -26.16
CA MET A 1 66.10 -0.87 -25.09
C MET A 1 64.65 -1.29 -25.33
N ASN A 2 64.21 -2.33 -24.62
CA ASN A 2 63.05 -3.15 -25.00
C ASN A 2 61.76 -2.60 -24.38
N MET A 3 60.85 -2.13 -25.24
CA MET A 3 59.61 -1.43 -24.88
C MET A 3 58.38 -2.34 -25.04
N PHE A 4 58.45 -3.60 -24.59
CA PHE A 4 57.38 -4.59 -24.84
C PHE A 4 56.96 -5.45 -23.63
N GLU A 5 57.50 -5.22 -22.43
CA GLU A 5 57.21 -6.09 -21.26
C GLU A 5 56.26 -5.52 -20.20
N ILE A 6 55.81 -4.26 -20.29
CA ILE A 6 55.04 -3.64 -19.19
C ILE A 6 53.51 -3.87 -19.32
N THR A 7 53.02 -4.38 -20.45
CA THR A 7 51.58 -4.40 -20.75
C THR A 7 50.84 -5.67 -20.32
N LYS A 8 51.54 -6.76 -19.99
CA LYS A 8 50.89 -8.05 -19.67
C LYS A 8 50.45 -8.22 -18.21
N HIS A 9 50.94 -7.39 -17.29
CA HIS A 9 50.56 -7.48 -15.87
C HIS A 9 49.29 -6.71 -15.49
N LYS A 10 48.78 -5.81 -16.34
CA LYS A 10 47.57 -5.04 -16.04
C LYS A 10 46.27 -5.83 -16.25
N TYR A 11 46.28 -6.84 -17.12
CA TYR A 11 45.08 -7.63 -17.42
C TYR A 11 44.85 -8.78 -16.42
N LEU A 12 45.90 -9.25 -15.75
CA LEU A 12 45.78 -10.37 -14.79
C LEU A 12 45.18 -9.90 -13.45
N PHE A 13 45.42 -8.64 -13.04
CA PHE A 13 44.80 -8.07 -11.84
C PHE A 13 43.31 -7.71 -12.02
N PHE A 14 42.89 -7.34 -13.23
CA PHE A 14 41.48 -6.98 -13.49
C PHE A 14 40.56 -8.21 -13.48
N SER A 15 41.06 -9.38 -13.89
CA SER A 15 40.29 -10.63 -13.91
C SER A 15 40.00 -11.20 -12.51
N VAL A 16 40.89 -10.98 -11.54
CA VAL A 16 40.70 -11.49 -10.17
C VAL A 16 39.72 -10.64 -9.37
N PHE A 17 39.63 -9.33 -9.67
CA PHE A 17 38.69 -8.42 -9.01
C PHE A 17 37.22 -8.72 -9.35
N ILE A 18 36.93 -9.17 -10.57
CA ILE A 18 35.56 -9.52 -10.99
C ILE A 18 35.07 -10.82 -10.33
N ILE A 19 35.97 -11.78 -10.07
CA ILE A 19 35.59 -13.04 -9.42
C ILE A 19 35.39 -12.84 -7.91
N LEU A 20 36.16 -11.96 -7.26
CA LEU A 20 36.00 -11.66 -5.83
C LEU A 20 34.85 -10.70 -5.50
N PHE A 21 34.40 -9.87 -6.44
CA PHE A 21 33.22 -9.02 -6.27
C PHE A 21 31.94 -9.59 -6.92
N GLY A 22 32.04 -10.73 -7.61
CA GLY A 22 30.92 -11.35 -8.33
C GLY A 22 29.92 -12.13 -7.45
N GLU A 23 30.18 -12.29 -6.15
CA GLU A 23 29.31 -13.10 -5.26
C GLU A 23 28.32 -12.28 -4.42
N CYS A 24 28.29 -10.95 -4.53
CA CYS A 24 27.31 -10.14 -3.82
C CYS A 24 26.23 -9.69 -4.80
N LEU A 25 25.12 -10.42 -4.84
CA LEU A 25 23.75 -10.01 -5.21
C LEU A 25 22.89 -11.24 -5.62
N ALA A 26 23.14 -12.40 -5.02
CA ALA A 26 22.01 -13.29 -4.76
C ALA A 26 21.19 -12.63 -3.63
N VAL A 27 20.39 -11.62 -3.99
CA VAL A 27 19.24 -11.22 -3.18
C VAL A 27 18.41 -12.47 -3.09
N ARG A 28 18.60 -13.24 -2.01
CA ARG A 28 17.65 -14.26 -1.61
C ARG A 28 16.37 -13.47 -1.40
N ALA A 29 15.48 -13.51 -2.39
CA ALA A 29 14.07 -13.27 -2.17
C ALA A 29 13.64 -14.37 -1.20
N THR A 30 13.89 -14.15 0.09
CA THR A 30 13.06 -14.77 1.10
C THR A 30 11.67 -14.35 0.71
N THR A 31 10.83 -15.32 0.39
CA THR A 31 9.38 -15.12 0.32
C THR A 31 8.97 -14.69 1.71
N ASP A 32 9.16 -13.41 1.99
CA ASP A 32 8.72 -12.78 3.21
C ASP A 32 7.21 -12.87 3.17
N ASN A 33 6.62 -13.53 4.17
CA ASN A 33 5.17 -13.74 4.33
C ASN A 33 4.41 -12.43 4.60
N ASN A 34 4.90 -11.32 4.07
CA ASN A 34 4.50 -9.95 4.35
C ASN A 34 3.95 -9.24 3.11
N THR A 35 3.61 -9.99 2.05
CA THR A 35 2.96 -9.42 0.89
C THR A 35 1.48 -9.19 1.19
N VAL A 36 1.02 -7.95 1.04
CA VAL A 36 -0.34 -7.53 1.39
C VAL A 36 -1.03 -6.86 0.21
N TYR A 37 -2.32 -7.12 0.07
CA TYR A 37 -3.18 -6.38 -0.87
C TYR A 37 -4.06 -5.41 -0.08
N VAL A 38 -4.04 -4.11 -0.43
CA VAL A 38 -4.90 -3.11 0.21
C VAL A 38 -6.24 -3.04 -0.52
N TRP A 39 -7.31 -3.48 0.16
CA TRP A 39 -8.67 -3.36 -0.35
C TRP A 39 -9.19 -1.92 -0.21
N ASP A 40 -10.16 -1.55 -1.05
CA ASP A 40 -10.79 -0.22 -0.96
C ASP A 40 -11.45 0.00 0.40
N PHE A 41 -11.22 1.18 0.97
CA PHE A 41 -11.83 1.51 2.24
C PHE A 41 -13.33 1.63 2.07
N SER A 42 -14.07 0.92 2.93
CA SER A 42 -15.52 0.93 2.94
C SER A 42 -16.06 1.86 4.01
N LYS A 43 -17.35 2.18 3.94
CA LYS A 43 -18.05 2.91 5.01
C LYS A 43 -18.95 1.94 5.76
N GLU A 44 -18.84 1.95 7.06
CA GLU A 44 -19.75 1.23 7.94
C GLU A 44 -20.66 2.27 8.60
N ASN A 45 -21.98 2.13 8.41
CA ASN A 45 -23.04 3.06 8.85
C ASN A 45 -23.29 4.30 7.96
N LEU A 46 -23.69 4.09 6.70
CA LEU A 46 -24.42 5.15 5.98
C LEU A 46 -25.85 5.22 6.52
N SER A 47 -26.11 6.14 7.45
CA SER A 47 -27.49 6.53 7.79
C SER A 47 -28.24 6.81 6.48
N ASN A 48 -29.43 6.22 6.31
CA ASN A 48 -30.23 6.20 5.07
C ASN A 48 -30.63 7.58 4.50
N LYS A 49 -30.14 8.69 5.09
CA LYS A 49 -30.58 10.06 4.82
C LYS A 49 -29.80 10.85 3.77
N GLN A 50 -28.75 10.34 3.14
CA GLN A 50 -27.95 11.15 2.20
C GLN A 50 -27.69 10.46 0.86
N LYS A 51 -28.62 10.67 -0.08
CA LYS A 51 -28.46 10.30 -1.50
C LYS A 51 -27.63 11.33 -2.28
N ASP A 52 -27.62 12.59 -1.84
CA ASP A 52 -26.96 13.70 -2.56
C ASP A 52 -25.53 13.99 -2.06
N GLU A 53 -25.12 13.43 -0.92
CA GLU A 53 -23.75 13.55 -0.38
C GLU A 53 -22.84 12.40 -0.82
N LYS A 54 -23.32 11.54 -1.72
CA LYS A 54 -22.66 10.29 -2.12
C LYS A 54 -21.32 10.56 -2.85
N THR A 55 -21.27 11.58 -3.71
CA THR A 55 -20.09 11.94 -4.52
C THR A 55 -18.92 12.49 -3.70
N LYS A 56 -19.19 13.39 -2.75
CA LYS A 56 -18.14 13.96 -1.89
C LYS A 56 -17.58 12.90 -0.93
N LYS A 57 -18.44 12.01 -0.44
CA LYS A 57 -18.10 10.95 0.51
C LYS A 57 -17.33 9.78 -0.10
N THR A 58 -17.56 9.42 -1.37
CA THR A 58 -16.72 8.44 -2.09
C THR A 58 -15.30 8.97 -2.31
N SER A 59 -15.12 10.28 -2.48
CA SER A 59 -13.79 10.86 -2.65
C SER A 59 -12.90 10.68 -1.40
N LEU A 60 -13.49 10.67 -0.20
CA LEU A 60 -12.73 10.54 1.05
C LEU A 60 -12.18 9.14 1.25
N THR A 61 -12.97 8.08 1.04
CA THR A 61 -12.48 6.70 1.19
C THR A 61 -11.40 6.37 0.18
N THR A 62 -11.54 6.81 -1.08
CA THR A 62 -10.48 6.64 -2.08
C THR A 62 -9.20 7.38 -1.67
N LYS A 63 -9.30 8.61 -1.17
CA LYS A 63 -8.13 9.35 -0.65
C LYS A 63 -7.47 8.63 0.51
N LEU A 64 -8.26 8.10 1.45
CA LEU A 64 -7.75 7.34 2.59
C LEU A 64 -7.04 6.06 2.15
N THR A 65 -7.61 5.32 1.20
CA THR A 65 -6.98 4.11 0.66
C THR A 65 -5.65 4.44 0.00
N LEU A 66 -5.61 5.45 -0.87
CA LEU A 66 -4.38 5.84 -1.57
C LEU A 66 -3.30 6.35 -0.61
N SER A 67 -3.68 7.20 0.34
CA SER A 67 -2.76 7.73 1.35
C SER A 67 -2.22 6.60 2.24
N PHE A 68 -3.09 5.71 2.72
CA PHE A 68 -2.66 4.54 3.49
C PHE A 68 -1.74 3.60 2.70
N GLU A 69 -2.08 3.28 1.44
CA GLU A 69 -1.25 2.45 0.56
C GLU A 69 0.14 3.05 0.36
N GLN A 70 0.19 4.36 0.08
CA GLN A 70 1.45 5.09 -0.10
C GLN A 70 2.30 5.10 1.17
N GLU A 71 1.70 5.38 2.33
CA GLU A 71 2.43 5.39 3.60
C GLU A 71 2.91 3.99 4.01
N LEU A 72 2.14 2.94 3.69
CA LEU A 72 2.52 1.55 3.94
C LEU A 72 3.72 1.14 3.07
N ILE A 73 3.73 1.53 1.79
CA ILE A 73 4.88 1.36 0.88
C ILE A 73 6.09 2.14 1.42
N SER A 74 5.90 3.41 1.80
CA SER A 74 6.98 4.26 2.29
C SER A 74 7.61 3.74 3.58
N ALA A 75 6.82 3.13 4.46
CA ALA A 75 7.31 2.54 5.70
C ALA A 75 8.16 1.27 5.47
N GLY A 76 8.00 0.60 4.32
CA GLY A 76 8.77 -0.59 3.94
C GLY A 76 8.57 -1.81 4.85
N CYS A 77 7.56 -1.79 5.72
CA CYS A 77 7.30 -2.88 6.66
C CYS A 77 6.45 -4.02 6.05
N PHE A 78 5.84 -3.80 4.88
CA PHE A 78 5.14 -4.82 4.08
C PHE A 78 5.46 -4.63 2.59
N THR A 79 5.33 -5.70 1.82
CA THR A 79 5.35 -5.63 0.35
C THR A 79 3.92 -5.42 -0.13
N VAL A 80 3.60 -4.24 -0.66
CA VAL A 80 2.22 -3.93 -1.08
C VAL A 80 2.03 -4.30 -2.55
N LEU A 81 1.02 -5.12 -2.84
CA LEU A 81 0.61 -5.41 -4.21
C LEU A 81 -0.07 -4.20 -4.83
N GLN A 82 0.42 -3.77 -5.99
CA GLN A 82 -0.14 -2.61 -6.68
C GLN A 82 -1.47 -2.94 -7.35
N ARG A 83 -2.50 -2.18 -7.01
CA ARG A 83 -3.88 -2.41 -7.48
C ARG A 83 -4.06 -2.34 -8.99
N ARG A 84 -3.23 -1.54 -9.68
CA ARG A 84 -3.30 -1.32 -11.14
C ARG A 84 -2.98 -2.58 -11.95
N GLU A 85 -2.27 -3.53 -11.36
CA GLU A 85 -1.90 -4.79 -12.02
C GLU A 85 -3.07 -5.81 -12.01
N TYR A 86 -4.12 -5.57 -11.21
CA TYR A 86 -5.24 -6.50 -11.01
C TYR A 86 -6.56 -5.96 -11.58
N SER A 87 -6.56 -5.64 -12.87
CA SER A 87 -7.74 -5.13 -13.60
C SER A 87 -8.99 -6.00 -13.44
N LYS A 88 -8.83 -7.33 -13.35
CA LYS A 88 -9.94 -8.29 -13.12
C LYS A 88 -10.61 -8.07 -11.76
N ILE A 89 -9.83 -7.84 -10.71
CA ILE A 89 -10.36 -7.59 -9.35
C ILE A 89 -11.09 -6.25 -9.32
N LEU A 90 -10.57 -5.23 -10.02
CA LEU A 90 -11.19 -3.89 -10.09
C LEU A 90 -12.57 -3.89 -10.75
N VAL A 91 -12.83 -4.76 -11.72
CA VAL A 91 -14.13 -4.87 -12.39
C VAL A 91 -15.18 -5.43 -11.44
N HIS A 92 -14.84 -6.44 -10.65
CA HIS A 92 -15.75 -7.04 -9.66
C HIS A 92 -15.90 -6.16 -8.39
N ALA A 93 -14.82 -5.52 -7.93
CA ALA A 93 -14.84 -4.62 -6.77
C ALA A 93 -15.78 -3.41 -6.98
N LYS A 94 -15.96 -2.93 -8.22
CA LYS A 94 -16.92 -1.86 -8.54
C LYS A 94 -18.38 -2.29 -8.41
N GLN A 95 -18.66 -3.59 -8.50
CA GLN A 95 -20.01 -4.15 -8.50
C GLN A 95 -20.46 -4.60 -7.10
N GLU A 96 -19.53 -4.88 -6.20
CA GLU A 96 -19.81 -5.44 -4.88
C GLU A 96 -19.69 -4.38 -3.78
N LYS A 97 -20.76 -4.24 -3.00
CA LYS A 97 -20.80 -3.32 -1.86
C LYS A 97 -19.90 -3.84 -0.73
N ALA A 98 -19.16 -2.91 -0.13
CA ALA A 98 -18.61 -2.95 1.23
C ALA A 98 -18.10 -4.32 1.72
N ILE A 99 -17.14 -4.91 1.00
CA ILE A 99 -16.39 -6.06 1.48
C ILE A 99 -15.49 -5.58 2.62
N SER A 100 -15.64 -6.17 3.80
CA SER A 100 -14.87 -5.82 5.00
C SER A 100 -14.06 -7.00 5.56
N ARG A 101 -14.24 -8.21 4.99
CA ARG A 101 -13.56 -9.44 5.40
C ARG A 101 -13.25 -10.34 4.22
N ILE A 102 -12.29 -11.25 4.39
CA ILE A 102 -11.93 -12.27 3.38
C ILE A 102 -13.13 -13.14 3.01
N ALA A 103 -13.97 -13.50 3.99
CA ALA A 103 -15.12 -14.38 3.79
C ALA A 103 -16.16 -13.78 2.83
N ASP A 104 -16.18 -12.45 2.68
CA ASP A 104 -17.12 -11.74 1.82
C ASP A 104 -16.58 -11.54 0.40
N LEU A 105 -15.31 -11.91 0.14
CA LEU A 105 -14.73 -11.86 -1.21
C LEU A 105 -15.32 -12.99 -2.07
N PRO A 106 -15.66 -12.71 -3.35
CA PRO A 106 -15.95 -13.76 -4.32
C PRO A 106 -14.81 -14.76 -4.39
N ASP A 107 -15.15 -16.04 -4.53
CA ASP A 107 -14.16 -17.12 -4.58
C ASP A 107 -13.07 -16.86 -5.63
N THR A 108 -13.44 -16.32 -6.78
CA THR A 108 -12.50 -15.96 -7.86
C THR A 108 -11.51 -14.87 -7.43
N ASN A 109 -11.96 -13.83 -6.74
CA ASN A 109 -11.08 -12.77 -6.23
C ASN A 109 -10.19 -13.29 -5.11
N ARG A 110 -10.74 -14.12 -4.23
CA ARG A 110 -10.02 -14.73 -3.12
C ARG A 110 -8.90 -15.65 -3.62
N GLU A 111 -9.16 -16.48 -4.62
CA GLU A 111 -8.15 -17.37 -5.22
C GLU A 111 -7.02 -16.60 -5.90
N VAL A 112 -7.36 -15.58 -6.72
CA VAL A 112 -6.35 -14.74 -7.39
C VAL A 112 -5.47 -14.03 -6.36
N LEU A 113 -6.07 -13.44 -5.33
CA LEU A 113 -5.31 -12.74 -4.29
C LEU A 113 -4.48 -13.69 -3.41
N ALA A 114 -4.99 -14.88 -3.10
CA ALA A 114 -4.28 -15.87 -2.28
C ALA A 114 -3.00 -16.40 -2.93
N ASN A 115 -2.89 -16.31 -4.26
CA ASN A 115 -1.69 -16.71 -5.00
C ASN A 115 -0.58 -15.63 -4.97
N GLU A 116 -0.93 -14.38 -4.69
CA GLU A 116 -0.04 -13.22 -4.86
C GLU A 116 0.22 -12.48 -3.54
N ALA A 117 -0.72 -12.55 -2.59
CA ALA A 117 -0.62 -11.94 -1.27
C ALA A 117 -0.79 -12.99 -0.17
N ASN A 118 -0.21 -12.71 1.00
CA ASN A 118 -0.43 -13.49 2.21
C ASN A 118 -1.65 -12.99 3.00
N MET A 119 -1.96 -11.70 2.90
CA MET A 119 -3.04 -11.04 3.63
C MET A 119 -3.72 -9.97 2.79
N VAL A 120 -4.96 -9.66 3.13
CA VAL A 120 -5.71 -8.51 2.62
C VAL A 120 -5.91 -7.50 3.75
N VAL A 121 -5.74 -6.22 3.42
CA VAL A 121 -6.00 -5.11 4.33
C VAL A 121 -7.36 -4.52 4.03
N PHE A 122 -8.27 -4.59 4.99
CA PHE A 122 -9.59 -3.96 4.90
C PHE A 122 -9.61 -2.68 5.72
N GLY A 123 -9.91 -1.55 5.09
CA GLY A 123 -10.14 -0.29 5.78
C GLY A 123 -11.62 0.02 5.92
N GLN A 124 -11.99 0.58 7.08
CA GLN A 124 -13.35 1.02 7.36
C GLN A 124 -13.34 2.45 7.88
N LEU A 125 -14.24 3.26 7.32
CA LEU A 125 -14.51 4.62 7.74
C LEU A 125 -15.86 4.66 8.45
N TYR A 126 -15.83 5.04 9.72
CA TYR A 126 -17.02 5.30 10.54
C TYR A 126 -17.24 6.80 10.66
N ASP A 127 -18.48 7.22 10.39
CA ASP A 127 -18.96 8.60 10.56
C ASP A 127 -19.49 8.75 11.98
N GLU A 128 -18.72 9.39 12.86
CA GLU A 128 -19.13 9.71 14.23
C GLU A 128 -19.47 11.21 14.28
N GLU A 129 -20.31 11.65 15.22
CA GLU A 129 -20.89 13.00 15.21
C GLU A 129 -19.86 14.15 15.15
N THR A 130 -18.65 13.93 15.70
CA THR A 130 -17.61 14.97 15.83
C THR A 130 -16.30 14.62 15.11
N TYR A 131 -16.13 13.39 14.65
CA TYR A 131 -14.90 12.91 14.01
C TYR A 131 -15.19 11.71 13.11
N PHE A 132 -14.31 11.41 12.17
CA PHE A 132 -14.31 10.11 11.51
C PHE A 132 -13.35 9.16 12.21
N ARG A 133 -13.79 7.93 12.48
CA ARG A 133 -12.88 6.86 12.89
C ARG A 133 -12.48 6.07 11.66
N VAL A 134 -11.18 5.95 11.41
CA VAL A 134 -10.63 5.06 10.39
C VAL A 134 -10.04 3.86 11.10
N SER A 135 -10.45 2.65 10.73
CA SER A 135 -9.79 1.42 11.16
C SER A 135 -9.25 0.65 9.96
N VAL A 136 -8.21 -0.14 10.19
CA VAL A 136 -7.69 -1.12 9.24
C VAL A 136 -7.52 -2.47 9.93
N THR A 137 -7.78 -3.53 9.17
CA THR A 137 -7.64 -4.92 9.61
C THR A 137 -6.83 -5.69 8.58
N PHE A 138 -5.78 -6.37 9.02
CA PHE A 138 -4.96 -7.26 8.20
C PHE A 138 -5.43 -8.69 8.45
N GLU A 139 -6.05 -9.29 7.45
CA GLU A 139 -6.66 -10.62 7.53
C GLU A 139 -5.99 -11.57 6.53
N ALA A 140 -5.54 -12.72 7.00
CA ALA A 140 -5.02 -13.79 6.16
C ALA A 140 -6.16 -14.57 5.49
N PHE A 141 -5.87 -15.29 4.40
CA PHE A 141 -6.87 -16.03 3.63
C PHE A 141 -7.56 -17.18 4.40
N ASN A 142 -7.02 -17.58 5.56
CA ASN A 142 -7.65 -18.51 6.49
C ASN A 142 -8.60 -17.82 7.49
N GLY A 143 -8.85 -16.51 7.35
CA GLY A 143 -9.68 -15.70 8.24
C GLY A 143 -8.99 -15.23 9.53
N LYS A 144 -7.70 -15.55 9.71
CA LYS A 144 -6.94 -15.08 10.88
C LYS A 144 -6.63 -13.60 10.74
N ILE A 145 -7.03 -12.80 11.73
CA ILE A 145 -6.63 -11.41 11.87
C ILE A 145 -5.24 -11.36 12.51
N HIS A 146 -4.31 -10.68 11.85
CA HIS A 146 -2.95 -10.47 12.33
C HIS A 146 -2.79 -9.10 12.99
N TYR A 147 -3.25 -8.04 12.31
CA TYR A 147 -3.06 -6.67 12.78
C TYR A 147 -4.35 -5.88 12.69
N THR A 148 -4.57 -5.01 13.66
CA THR A 148 -5.60 -3.97 13.59
C THR A 148 -5.00 -2.64 14.00
N GLY A 149 -5.51 -1.56 13.42
CA GLY A 149 -5.09 -0.21 13.74
C GLY A 149 -6.27 0.73 13.60
N LYS A 150 -6.23 1.86 14.32
CA LYS A 150 -7.25 2.89 14.19
C LYS A 150 -6.71 4.28 14.46
N VAL A 151 -7.25 5.26 13.75
CA VAL A 151 -7.01 6.69 13.95
C VAL A 151 -8.30 7.47 13.84
N TYR A 152 -8.27 8.70 14.34
CA TYR A 152 -9.41 9.62 14.34
C TYR A 152 -9.07 10.86 13.52
N LEU A 153 -9.97 11.23 12.62
CA LEU A 153 -9.90 12.41 11.76
C LEU A 153 -10.92 13.44 12.24
N ASP A 154 -10.51 14.67 12.47
CA ASP A 154 -11.43 15.76 12.77
C ASP A 154 -12.27 16.08 11.52
N THR A 155 -13.59 16.19 11.69
CA THR A 155 -14.52 16.55 10.59
C THR A 155 -14.24 17.93 10.00
N ASN A 156 -13.63 18.82 10.79
CA ASN A 156 -13.27 20.19 10.39
C ASN A 156 -11.90 20.26 9.66
N SER A 157 -11.08 19.21 9.70
CA SER A 157 -9.71 19.20 9.16
C SER A 157 -9.45 18.00 8.25
N LEU A 158 -10.17 17.95 7.12
CA LEU A 158 -10.05 16.90 6.10
C LEU A 158 -9.17 17.31 4.90
N ASP A 159 -8.23 18.23 5.11
CA ASP A 159 -7.21 18.54 4.11
C ASP A 159 -6.21 17.38 3.96
N ILE A 160 -5.52 17.33 2.82
CA ILE A 160 -4.62 16.24 2.46
C ILE A 160 -3.51 16.06 3.51
N LYS A 161 -2.95 17.15 4.05
CA LYS A 161 -1.85 17.06 5.01
C LYS A 161 -2.30 16.45 6.35
N SER A 162 -3.50 16.80 6.80
CA SER A 162 -4.10 16.21 8.00
C SER A 162 -4.34 14.70 7.81
N ILE A 163 -4.89 14.31 6.65
CA ILE A 163 -5.13 12.91 6.30
C ILE A 163 -3.81 12.13 6.26
N ASP A 164 -2.81 12.60 5.52
CA ASP A 164 -1.52 11.91 5.36
C ASP A 164 -0.84 11.74 6.71
N LYS A 165 -0.82 12.78 7.55
CA LYS A 165 -0.29 12.69 8.92
C LYS A 165 -0.95 11.57 9.72
N LYS A 166 -2.27 11.40 9.57
CA LYS A 166 -3.03 10.36 10.27
C LYS A 166 -2.83 8.99 9.67
N MET A 167 -2.60 8.87 8.37
CA MET A 167 -2.23 7.59 7.74
C MET A 167 -0.82 7.17 8.13
N VAL A 168 0.14 8.09 8.22
CA VAL A 168 1.49 7.84 8.77
C VAL A 168 1.38 7.30 10.20
N GLU A 169 0.59 7.96 11.05
CA GLU A 169 0.36 7.52 12.44
C GLU A 169 -0.20 6.10 12.48
N LEU A 170 -1.19 5.80 11.62
CA LEU A 170 -1.80 4.48 11.52
C LEU A 170 -0.79 3.41 11.06
N VAL A 171 0.00 3.69 10.03
CA VAL A 171 1.01 2.76 9.49
C VAL A 171 2.10 2.48 10.54
N ILE A 172 2.57 3.50 11.26
CA ILE A 172 3.55 3.32 12.34
C ILE A 172 3.01 2.38 13.42
N GLN A 173 1.74 2.52 13.82
CA GLN A 173 1.12 1.60 14.78
C GLN A 173 1.16 0.14 14.27
N ILE A 174 0.79 -0.09 13.01
CA ILE A 174 0.81 -1.44 12.41
C ILE A 174 2.23 -2.00 12.32
N CYS A 175 3.18 -1.23 11.78
CA CYS A 175 4.57 -1.69 11.62
C CYS A 175 5.22 -2.01 12.97
N ASN A 176 4.93 -1.24 14.01
CA ASN A 176 5.43 -1.52 15.36
C ASN A 176 4.85 -2.82 15.92
N ASN A 177 3.55 -3.06 15.76
CA ASN A 177 2.89 -4.29 16.23
C ASN A 177 3.45 -5.54 15.54
N LYS A 178 3.75 -5.45 14.24
CA LYS A 178 4.42 -6.54 13.49
C LYS A 178 5.75 -6.95 14.11
N ASN A 179 6.56 -5.97 14.52
CA ASN A 179 7.89 -6.24 15.10
C ASN A 179 7.82 -6.93 16.46
N VAL A 180 6.72 -6.73 17.22
CA VAL A 180 6.50 -7.39 18.51
C VAL A 180 6.17 -8.88 18.31
N GLU A 181 5.27 -9.21 17.39
CA GLU A 181 4.94 -10.62 17.07
C GLU A 181 6.15 -11.41 16.54
N SER A 182 7.08 -10.75 15.85
CA SER A 182 8.29 -11.39 15.34
C SER A 182 9.31 -11.76 16.43
N LYS A 183 9.19 -11.15 17.62
CA LYS A 183 10.15 -11.32 18.72
C LYS A 183 9.63 -12.27 19.78
N ASP A 184 8.34 -12.19 20.09
CA ASP A 184 7.76 -12.90 21.21
C ASP A 184 6.46 -13.57 20.76
N GLY A 185 6.49 -14.89 20.59
CA GLY A 185 5.29 -15.65 20.26
C GLY A 185 4.31 -15.75 21.42
N TYR A 186 3.85 -14.66 22.06
CA TYR A 186 2.73 -14.69 23.03
C TYR A 186 2.00 -13.34 23.24
N ASN A 187 0.66 -13.43 23.25
CA ASN A 187 -0.42 -12.66 23.90
C ASN A 187 -0.30 -11.10 24.04
N TRP A 188 -1.17 -10.37 23.32
CA TRP A 188 -1.11 -8.91 23.08
C TRP A 188 -1.84 -8.02 24.11
N GLU A 189 -2.22 -8.52 25.28
CA GLU A 189 -2.94 -7.70 26.24
C GLU A 189 -1.98 -6.92 27.15
N SER A 190 -2.03 -5.58 27.03
CA SER A 190 -1.38 -4.57 27.88
C SER A 190 0.08 -4.20 27.56
N THR A 191 0.31 -3.32 26.58
CA THR A 191 1.30 -2.24 26.76
C THR A 191 0.93 -1.00 25.92
N ILE A 192 0.45 0.05 26.58
CA ILE A 192 0.29 1.39 25.98
C ILE A 192 1.68 2.06 26.03
N HIS A 193 2.29 2.30 24.86
CA HIS A 193 3.56 3.01 24.75
C HIS A 193 3.36 4.50 24.45
N ASP A 194 4.19 5.33 25.10
CA ASP A 194 4.26 6.79 24.99
C ASP A 194 4.85 7.23 23.62
N PRO A 195 4.08 7.92 22.77
CA PRO A 195 4.47 8.26 21.40
C PRO A 195 5.48 9.42 21.27
N THR A 196 6.06 9.94 22.36
CA THR A 196 6.88 11.16 22.31
C THR A 196 8.37 10.98 21.96
N LYS A 197 8.88 9.75 21.78
CA LYS A 197 10.35 9.51 21.75
C LYS A 197 11.03 9.23 20.41
N THR A 198 10.32 9.22 19.28
CA THR A 198 10.96 8.96 17.98
C THR A 198 10.54 9.99 16.95
N LYS A 199 11.48 10.87 16.57
CA LYS A 199 11.32 11.81 15.46
C LYS A 199 11.54 11.03 14.15
N PRO A 200 10.53 10.90 13.28
CA PRO A 200 10.71 10.20 12.01
C PRO A 200 11.67 10.99 11.11
N THR A 201 12.68 10.30 10.59
CA THR A 201 13.58 10.84 9.55
C THR A 201 12.86 10.69 8.21
N TYR A 202 12.39 11.82 7.66
CA TYR A 202 11.73 11.84 6.36
C TYR A 202 12.80 11.81 5.26
N HIS A 203 12.82 10.75 4.47
CA HIS A 203 13.57 10.74 3.21
C HIS A 203 12.66 11.30 2.12
N PRO A 204 13.05 12.38 1.42
CA PRO A 204 12.25 12.91 0.33
C PRO A 204 12.07 11.84 -0.74
N MET A 205 10.81 11.54 -1.05
CA MET A 205 10.42 10.58 -2.06
C MET A 205 10.89 11.09 -3.44
N PRO A 206 11.54 10.24 -4.27
CA PRO A 206 11.95 10.65 -5.61
C PRO A 206 10.73 11.09 -6.42
N GLU A 207 10.88 12.17 -7.18
CA GLU A 207 9.81 12.65 -8.06
C GLU A 207 9.38 11.53 -9.01
N PRO A 208 8.06 11.30 -9.19
CA PRO A 208 7.59 10.29 -10.12
C PRO A 208 8.09 10.63 -11.52
N PRO A 209 8.48 9.63 -12.33
CA PRO A 209 8.89 9.87 -13.70
C PRO A 209 7.77 10.58 -14.45
N VAL A 210 8.12 11.65 -15.16
CA VAL A 210 7.19 12.39 -16.01
C VAL A 210 6.69 11.44 -17.09
N SER A 211 5.43 11.01 -17.00
CA SER A 211 4.80 10.20 -18.03
C SER A 211 4.80 10.96 -19.36
N PRO A 212 5.19 10.33 -20.48
CA PRO A 212 5.10 10.98 -21.78
C PRO A 212 3.62 11.31 -22.10
N PRO A 213 3.37 12.39 -22.87
CA PRO A 213 2.02 12.73 -23.30
C PRO A 213 1.39 11.56 -24.05
N ILE A 214 0.21 11.14 -23.61
CA ILE A 214 -0.58 10.14 -24.30
C ILE A 214 -1.21 10.83 -25.50
N TYR A 215 -0.69 10.55 -26.69
CA TYR A 215 -1.35 10.91 -27.94
C TYR A 215 -2.43 9.86 -28.21
N LEU A 216 -3.69 10.28 -28.08
CA LEU A 216 -4.82 9.51 -28.61
C LEU A 216 -4.73 9.56 -30.13
N ASP A 217 -4.99 8.43 -30.79
CA ASP A 217 -5.14 8.44 -32.24
C ASP A 217 -6.42 9.20 -32.65
N ASP A 218 -6.46 9.68 -33.89
CA ASP A 218 -7.56 10.51 -34.39
C ASP A 218 -8.91 9.78 -34.36
N ALA A 219 -8.91 8.44 -34.33
CA ALA A 219 -10.12 7.65 -34.23
C ALA A 219 -10.71 7.69 -32.82
N ALA A 220 -9.87 7.54 -31.79
CA ALA A 220 -10.28 7.64 -30.40
C ALA A 220 -10.71 9.06 -30.02
N GLN A 221 -10.08 10.09 -30.60
CA GLN A 221 -10.48 11.48 -30.39
C GLN A 221 -11.87 11.76 -30.98
N LYS A 222 -12.16 11.25 -32.18
CA LYS A 222 -13.47 11.40 -32.83
C LYS A 222 -14.61 10.74 -32.05
N GLU A 223 -14.36 9.59 -31.44
CA GLU A 223 -15.37 8.88 -30.64
C GLU A 223 -15.70 9.64 -29.33
N LEU A 224 -14.72 10.30 -28.71
CA LEU A 224 -14.94 11.14 -27.54
C LEU A 224 -15.77 12.40 -27.87
N ASP A 225 -15.51 13.00 -29.03
CA ASP A 225 -16.22 14.18 -29.52
C ASP A 225 -17.69 13.86 -29.83
N GLU A 226 -17.97 12.70 -30.42
CA GLU A 226 -19.34 12.23 -30.71
C GLU A 226 -20.13 11.90 -29.43
N LEU A 227 -19.44 11.54 -28.35
CA LEU A 227 -20.04 11.29 -27.02
C LEU A 227 -20.25 12.56 -26.20
N GLY A 228 -19.84 13.74 -26.69
CA GLY A 228 -20.03 15.02 -26.02
C GLY A 228 -19.31 15.12 -24.67
N MET A 229 -18.24 14.35 -24.46
CA MET A 229 -17.44 14.37 -23.23
C MET A 229 -16.24 15.29 -23.43
N TRP A 230 -16.40 16.54 -22.99
CA TRP A 230 -15.33 17.53 -22.83
C TRP A 230 -15.25 17.97 -21.37
#